data_AF-A0A2X2VB97-F1
#
_entry.id   AF-A0A2X2VB97-F1
#
_cell.length_a   1.000
_cell.length_b   1.000
_cell.length_c   1.000
_cell.angle_alpha   90.00
_cell.angle_beta   90.00
_cell.angle_gamma   90.00
#
_symmetry.space_group_name_H-M   'P 1'
#
loop_
_entity.id
_entity.type
_entity.pdbx_description
1 polymer ?
#
loop_
_entity_poly.entity_id
_entity_poly.type
_entity_poly.pdbx_seq_one_letter_code
_entity_poly.pdbx_strand_id
1 'polypeptide(L)'
;MTAVRSSAADDIVITNGSQSGLSLALLTVCQAGDIVAVESPAYYGTMQLLRGLGIKVIEIPTDPDTGISIEALELALDQWPIKGVILVPNCN
;
A
#
# COMPACT_ATOMS: atom_id res chain seq x y z
N MET A 1 11.37 12.99 6.02
CA MET A 1 11.00 11.58 6.17
C MET A 1 10.29 11.44 7.49
N THR A 2 8.97 11.61 7.50
CA THR A 2 8.16 11.45 8.73
C THR A 2 8.01 9.95 8.96
N ALA A 3 8.74 9.41 9.93
CA ALA A 3 8.53 8.04 10.37
C ALA A 3 7.10 7.92 10.92
N VAL A 4 6.34 6.92 10.46
CA VAL A 4 5.09 6.53 11.12
C VAL A 4 5.46 6.09 12.53
N ARG A 5 5.09 6.91 13.52
CA ARG A 5 5.39 6.66 14.94
C ARG A 5 4.52 5.52 15.47
N SER A 6 4.97 4.84 16.52
CA SER A 6 4.12 3.91 17.28
C SER A 6 2.90 4.67 17.82
N SER A 7 1.70 4.24 17.42
CA SER A 7 0.45 4.85 17.87
C SER A 7 0.17 4.48 19.31
N ALA A 8 0.02 5.49 20.18
CA ALA A 8 -0.72 5.33 21.43
C ALA A 8 -2.22 5.32 21.12
N ALA A 9 -3.05 4.82 22.05
CA ALA A 9 -4.51 4.75 21.86
C ALA A 9 -5.17 6.10 21.53
N ASP A 10 -4.49 7.22 21.80
CA ASP A 10 -4.96 8.58 21.53
C ASP A 10 -4.67 9.07 20.10
N ASP A 11 -3.90 8.33 19.28
CA ASP A 11 -3.53 8.72 17.90
C ASP A 11 -4.55 8.22 16.84
N ILE A 12 -5.83 8.09 17.20
CA ILE A 12 -6.89 7.63 16.29
C ILE A 12 -7.47 8.83 15.53
N VAL A 13 -7.42 8.75 14.19
CA VAL A 13 -8.04 9.74 13.31
C VAL A 13 -9.28 9.13 12.64
N ILE A 14 -10.44 9.77 12.83
CA ILE A 14 -11.68 9.40 12.14
C ILE A 14 -11.62 9.92 10.70
N THR A 15 -11.89 9.04 9.74
CA THR A 15 -11.94 9.37 8.31
C THR A 15 -13.31 9.03 7.71
N ASN A 16 -13.60 9.51 6.51
CA ASN A 16 -14.84 9.19 5.79
C ASN A 16 -14.76 7.82 5.08
N GLY A 17 -14.27 6.80 5.78
CA GLY A 17 -14.09 5.43 5.26
C GLY A 17 -12.65 5.09 4.82
N SER A 18 -12.45 3.82 4.45
CA SER A 18 -11.13 3.25 4.16
C SER A 18 -10.39 3.95 3.03
N GLN A 19 -11.08 4.31 1.94
CA GLN A 19 -10.46 5.02 0.82
C GLN A 19 -9.96 6.42 1.22
N SER A 20 -10.72 7.14 2.05
CA SER A 20 -10.30 8.44 2.57
C SER A 20 -9.07 8.31 3.48
N GLY A 21 -9.03 7.29 4.33
CA GLY A 21 -7.86 6.98 5.16
C GLY A 21 -6.63 6.57 4.36
N LEU A 22 -6.79 5.70 3.36
CA LEU A 22 -5.71 5.28 2.47
C LEU A 22 -5.13 6.47 1.69
N SER A 23 -6.00 7.33 1.16
CA SER A 23 -5.57 8.55 0.46
C SER A 23 -4.77 9.48 1.37
N LEU A 24 -5.25 9.71 2.61
CA LEU A 24 -4.55 10.54 3.58
C LEU A 24 -3.17 9.95 3.91
N ALA A 25 -3.09 8.64 4.16
CA ALA A 25 -1.85 7.93 4.45
C ALA A 25 -0.85 8.07 3.28
N LEU A 26 -1.29 7.84 2.04
CA LEU A 26 -0.43 7.97 0.87
C LEU A 26 0.05 9.40 0.65
N LEU A 27 -0.81 10.40 0.82
CA LEU A 27 -0.43 11.81 0.73
C LEU A 27 0.57 12.24 1.82
N THR A 28 0.61 11.54 2.96
CA THR A 28 1.56 11.83 4.04
C THR A 28 2.91 11.15 3.86
N VAL A 29 2.95 9.96 3.26
CA VAL A 29 4.18 9.13 3.22
C VAL A 29 4.81 9.00 1.83
N CYS A 30 4.06 9.29 0.76
CA CYS A 30 4.50 9.14 -0.62
C CYS A 30 4.50 10.48 -1.38
N GLN A 31 5.25 10.50 -2.49
CA GLN A 31 5.27 11.56 -3.48
C GLN A 31 5.09 10.96 -4.89
N ALA A 32 4.73 11.80 -5.87
CA ALA A 32 4.65 11.36 -7.25
C ALA A 32 5.99 10.79 -7.73
N GLY A 33 5.96 9.62 -8.35
CA GLY A 33 7.15 8.87 -8.78
C GLY A 33 7.65 7.83 -7.77
N ASP A 34 7.20 7.86 -6.51
CA ASP A 34 7.47 6.80 -5.54
C ASP A 34 6.86 5.47 -6.01
N ILE A 35 7.41 4.37 -5.50
CA ILE A 35 6.99 3.01 -5.85
C ILE A 35 6.25 2.39 -4.66
N VAL A 36 5.06 1.85 -4.90
CA VAL A 36 4.28 1.11 -3.89
C VAL A 36 4.01 -0.30 -4.43
N ALA A 37 4.20 -1.30 -3.57
CA ALA A 37 3.80 -2.67 -3.87
C ALA A 37 2.32 -2.88 -3.55
N VAL A 38 1.64 -3.64 -4.40
CA VAL A 38 0.25 -4.05 -4.20
C VAL A 38 0.09 -5.54 -4.49
N GLU A 39 -0.89 -6.18 -3.85
CA GLU A 39 -1.33 -7.53 -4.21
C GLU A 39 -1.87 -7.59 -5.66
N SER A 40 -1.79 -8.76 -6.29
CA SER A 40 -2.36 -9.01 -7.62
C SER A 40 -3.24 -10.25 -7.57
N PRO A 41 -4.55 -10.14 -7.89
CA PRO A 41 -5.23 -8.93 -8.38
C PRO A 41 -5.47 -7.86 -7.30
N ALA A 42 -5.23 -6.58 -7.62
CA ALA A 42 -5.49 -5.46 -6.72
C ALA A 42 -6.93 -4.93 -6.82
N TYR A 43 -7.48 -4.42 -5.70
CA TYR A 43 -8.72 -3.65 -5.73
C TYR A 43 -8.62 -2.44 -6.66
N TYR A 44 -9.55 -2.32 -7.60
CA TYR A 44 -9.54 -1.28 -8.64
C TYR A 44 -9.45 0.15 -8.08
N GLY A 45 -10.13 0.44 -6.97
CA GLY A 45 -10.09 1.76 -6.33
C GLY A 45 -8.69 2.14 -5.84
N THR A 46 -7.91 1.16 -5.36
CA THR A 46 -6.51 1.35 -4.97
C THR A 46 -5.67 1.73 -6.19
N MET A 47 -5.83 1.01 -7.30
CA MET A 47 -5.09 1.28 -8.54
C MET A 47 -5.39 2.67 -9.12
N GLN A 48 -6.65 3.11 -9.06
CA GLN A 48 -7.03 4.45 -9.51
C GLN A 48 -6.47 5.55 -8.61
N LEU A 49 -6.49 5.35 -7.29
CA LEU A 49 -5.91 6.29 -6.34
C LEU A 49 -4.40 6.46 -6.58
N LEU A 50 -3.65 5.34 -6.67
CA LEU A 50 -2.20 5.38 -6.90
C LEU A 50 -1.85 6.07 -8.23
N ARG A 51 -2.60 5.76 -9.30
CA ARG A 51 -2.45 6.43 -10.60
C ARG A 51 -2.70 7.93 -10.49
N GLY A 52 -3.78 8.34 -9.82
CA GLY A 52 -4.13 9.74 -9.61
C GLY A 52 -3.10 10.54 -8.83
N LEU A 53 -2.35 9.88 -7.93
CA LEU A 53 -1.26 10.45 -7.16
C LEU A 53 0.10 10.41 -7.89
N GLY A 54 0.15 9.84 -9.10
CA GLY A 54 1.40 9.65 -9.84
C GLY A 54 2.36 8.63 -9.20
N ILE A 55 1.84 7.74 -8.36
CA ILE A 55 2.62 6.67 -7.71
C ILE A 55 2.77 5.50 -8.70
N LYS A 56 3.98 4.96 -8.79
CA LYS A 56 4.29 3.76 -9.58
C LYS A 56 3.93 2.52 -8.79
N VAL A 57 3.44 1.50 -9.49
CA VAL A 57 2.94 0.27 -8.86
C VAL A 57 3.79 -0.91 -9.27
N ILE A 58 4.16 -1.74 -8.29
CA ILE A 58 4.66 -3.10 -8.51
C ILE A 58 3.59 -4.06 -7.99
N GLU A 59 3.13 -4.95 -8.85
CA GLU A 59 2.17 -5.98 -8.50
C GLU A 59 2.90 -7.23 -8.00
N ILE A 60 2.46 -7.76 -6.86
CA ILE A 60 2.98 -8.98 -6.27
C ILE A 60 1.93 -10.09 -6.38
N PRO A 61 2.26 -11.24 -6.99
CA PRO A 61 1.33 -12.36 -7.12
C PRO A 61 0.73 -12.76 -5.77
N THR A 62 -0.58 -13.00 -5.76
CA THR A 62 -1.33 -13.41 -4.57
C THR A 62 -2.13 -14.66 -4.87
N ASP A 63 -2.03 -15.62 -3.96
CA ASP A 63 -2.78 -16.86 -3.96
C ASP A 63 -4.01 -16.73 -3.04
N PRO A 64 -5.18 -17.27 -3.40
CA PRO A 64 -6.38 -17.16 -2.58
C PRO A 64 -6.28 -17.93 -1.24
N ASP A 65 -5.49 -19.01 -1.18
CA ASP A 65 -5.36 -19.84 0.03
C ASP A 65 -4.21 -19.35 0.93
N THR A 66 -3.09 -18.96 0.32
CA THR A 66 -1.87 -18.59 1.06
C THR A 66 -1.59 -17.09 1.13
N GLY A 67 -2.32 -16.28 0.36
CA GLY A 67 -2.12 -14.83 0.29
C GLY A 67 -0.93 -14.43 -0.58
N ILE A 68 -0.37 -13.26 -0.29
CA ILE A 68 0.71 -12.66 -1.09
C ILE A 68 1.99 -13.51 -1.05
N SER A 69 2.67 -13.67 -2.20
CA SER A 69 3.98 -14.32 -2.23
C SER A 69 5.03 -13.44 -1.53
N ILE A 70 5.52 -13.92 -0.39
CA ILE A 70 6.56 -13.25 0.39
C ILE A 70 7.88 -13.26 -0.36
N GLU A 71 8.20 -14.34 -1.07
CA GLU A 71 9.42 -14.45 -1.86
C GLU A 71 9.44 -13.41 -3.00
N ALA A 72 8.31 -13.22 -3.70
CA ALA A 72 8.19 -12.20 -4.73
C ALA A 72 8.26 -10.79 -4.15
N LEU A 73 7.68 -10.56 -2.96
CA LEU A 73 7.78 -9.28 -2.26
C LEU A 73 9.23 -8.96 -1.83
N GLU A 74 9.96 -9.94 -1.28
CA GLU A 74 11.37 -9.80 -0.92
C GLU A 74 12.22 -9.43 -2.14
N LEU A 75 12.06 -10.17 -3.24
CA LEU A 75 12.76 -9.87 -4.50
C LEU A 75 12.45 -8.46 -5.03
N ALA A 76 11.21 -7.99 -4.85
CA ALA A 76 10.82 -6.64 -5.27
C ALA A 76 11.44 -5.57 -4.36
N LEU A 77 11.48 -5.80 -3.05
CA LEU A 77 12.10 -4.92 -2.06
C LEU A 77 13.62 -4.77 -2.29
N ASP A 78 14.28 -5.85 -2.72
CA ASP A 78 15.72 -5.83 -3.05
C ASP A 78 16.01 -5.08 -4.36
N GLN A 79 15.09 -5.11 -5.33
CA GLN A 79 15.28 -4.50 -6.64
C GLN A 79 14.85 -3.03 -6.70
N TRP A 80 13.87 -2.63 -5.90
CA TRP A 80 13.22 -1.32 -6.01
C TRP A 80 13.11 -0.62 -4.66
N PRO A 81 13.23 0.72 -4.61
CA PRO A 81 13.01 1.49 -3.39
C PRO A 81 11.52 1.61 -3.07
N ILE A 82 10.89 0.51 -2.67
CA ILE A 82 9.46 0.44 -2.37
C ILE A 82 9.18 1.24 -1.10
N LYS A 83 8.26 2.20 -1.20
CA LYS A 83 7.92 3.14 -0.14
C LYS A 83 6.86 2.60 0.82
N GLY A 84 6.03 1.69 0.34
CA GLY A 84 4.96 1.06 1.11
C GLY A 84 4.36 -0.13 0.38
N VAL A 85 3.58 -0.91 1.11
CA VAL A 85 2.86 -2.09 0.62
C VAL A 85 1.38 -1.92 0.98
N ILE A 86 0.47 -2.10 0.02
CA ILE A 86 -0.98 -2.05 0.24
C ILE A 86 -1.55 -3.44 -0.03
N LEU A 87 -2.22 -4.01 0.97
CA LEU A 87 -2.83 -5.33 0.93
C LEU A 87 -4.24 -5.29 1.51
N VAL A 88 -5.09 -6.21 1.07
CA VAL A 88 -6.36 -6.55 1.70
C VAL A 88 -6.24 -8.00 2.18
N PRO A 89 -5.62 -8.22 3.36
CA PRO A 89 -5.16 -9.55 3.79
C PRO A 89 -6.29 -10.46 4.31
N ASN A 90 -7.51 -9.94 4.42
CA ASN A 90 -8.70 -10.69 4.73
C ASN A 90 -9.66 -10.50 3.55
N CYS A 91 -10.37 -11.55 3.14
CA CYS A 91 -11.34 -11.52 2.04
C CYS A 91 -10.78 -11.64 0.60
N ASN A 92 -9.69 -12.38 0.37
CA ASN A 92 -9.36 -12.85 -0.98
C ASN A 92 -9.96 -14.24 -1.24
#